data_AF-A0A365Z010-F1
#
_entry.id   AF-A0A365Z010-F1
#
_cell.length_a   1.000
_cell.length_b   1.000
_cell.length_c   1.000
_cell.angle_alpha   90.00
_cell.angle_beta   90.00
_cell.angle_gamma   90.00
#
_symmetry.space_group_name_H-M   'P 1'
#
loop_
_entity.id
_entity.type
_entity.pdbx_description
1 polymer ?
#
loop_
_entity_poly.entity_id
_entity_poly.type
_entity_poly.pdbx_seq_one_letter_code
_entity_poly.pdbx_strand_id
1 'polypeptide(L)'
;MDAASNLPAALKSCYSGHGPCIINLSGRTVHLTHGVLINPLRVTLQDGRIDASALPPGEAALTISTDSETVSDYGSFLHYIKGIRLIGNENADGIVFNSVHNDNILAAAMTLENMSISGFRRGITFANHCYGFGLSHIQIFNNKTGIYTMPAVQDAGERITFVDVGVFNNQLGIDDEGGFEMDWVGGHWDYNGRTAILSALVEFDGHIEIGPSTQPVIELRALPNMVASQLYMTPGSFVMVNGYNGKPTSDAWILSNSPYNVVQFPFNTWGVTGREGVMKGPGKVQAPVSGPFTPH
;
A
#
# COMPACT_ATOMS: atom_id res chain seq x y z
N MET A 1 35.07 1.14 -12.37
CA MET A 1 33.91 0.45 -11.77
C MET A 1 32.69 1.24 -12.16
N ASP A 2 31.72 0.60 -12.79
CA ASP A 2 30.51 1.25 -13.29
C ASP A 2 29.62 1.61 -12.09
N ALA A 3 29.35 2.91 -11.87
CA ALA A 3 28.71 3.42 -10.65
C ALA A 3 27.34 2.77 -10.37
N ALA A 4 26.65 2.27 -11.41
CA ALA A 4 25.39 1.53 -11.30
C ALA A 4 25.49 0.19 -10.54
N SER A 5 26.69 -0.36 -10.32
CA SER A 5 26.87 -1.60 -9.54
C SER A 5 26.83 -1.41 -8.02
N ASN A 6 26.86 -0.16 -7.55
CA ASN A 6 26.81 0.17 -6.12
C ASN A 6 25.84 1.35 -5.91
N LEU A 7 24.56 1.03 -5.69
CA LEU A 7 23.49 2.02 -5.51
C LEU A 7 23.81 3.07 -4.42
N PRO A 8 24.29 2.71 -3.22
CA PRO A 8 24.72 3.69 -2.22
C PRO A 8 25.76 4.70 -2.74
N ALA A 9 26.77 4.23 -3.49
CA ALA A 9 27.79 5.11 -4.06
C ALA A 9 27.22 6.01 -5.17
N ALA A 10 26.35 5.48 -6.02
CA ALA A 10 25.67 6.25 -7.06
C ALA A 10 24.79 7.36 -6.44
N LEU A 11 24.01 7.04 -5.41
CA LEU A 11 23.19 8.01 -4.68
C LEU A 11 24.05 9.10 -4.04
N LYS A 12 25.14 8.72 -3.37
CA LYS A 12 26.09 9.69 -2.80
C LYS A 12 26.64 10.64 -3.87
N SER A 13 26.96 10.13 -5.05
CA SER A 13 27.40 10.95 -6.18
C SER A 13 26.28 11.89 -6.66
N CYS A 14 25.04 11.41 -6.78
CA CYS A 14 23.89 12.24 -7.14
C CYS A 14 23.72 13.40 -6.16
N TYR A 15 23.80 13.14 -4.86
CA TYR A 15 23.62 14.17 -3.83
C TYR A 15 24.77 15.16 -3.72
N SER A 16 25.96 14.81 -4.21
CA SER A 16 27.08 15.76 -4.33
C SER A 16 26.92 16.75 -5.50
N GLY A 17 26.04 16.43 -6.45
CA GLY A 17 25.72 17.30 -7.59
C GLY A 17 24.68 18.36 -7.27
N HIS A 18 24.57 19.35 -8.16
CA HIS A 18 23.63 20.48 -8.03
C HIS A 18 22.30 20.29 -8.79
N GLY A 19 21.97 19.07 -9.25
CA GLY A 19 20.76 18.84 -10.02
C GLY A 19 20.27 17.39 -10.02
N PRO A 20 19.17 17.13 -10.77
CA PRO A 20 18.60 15.80 -10.89
C PRO A 20 19.57 14.73 -11.40
N CYS A 21 19.33 13.49 -11.00
CA CYS A 21 20.16 12.34 -11.27
C CYS A 21 19.31 11.14 -11.69
N ILE A 22 19.77 10.42 -12.72
CA ILE A 22 19.14 9.18 -13.19
C ILE A 22 20.11 8.04 -12.88
N ILE A 23 19.64 7.08 -12.08
CA ILE A 23 20.33 5.83 -11.78
C ILE A 23 19.59 4.71 -12.49
N ASN A 24 20.19 4.15 -13.55
CA ASN A 24 19.69 2.98 -14.24
C ASN A 24 20.52 1.75 -13.81
N LEU A 25 19.88 0.73 -13.25
CA LEU A 25 20.54 -0.50 -12.84
C LEU A 25 20.77 -1.47 -14.02
N SER A 26 20.15 -1.20 -15.18
CA SER A 26 20.32 -1.91 -16.45
C SER A 26 20.11 -3.42 -16.33
N GLY A 27 19.07 -3.81 -15.60
CA GLY A 27 18.71 -5.20 -15.33
C GLY A 27 19.60 -5.90 -14.30
N ARG A 28 20.59 -5.20 -13.71
CA ARG A 28 21.52 -5.78 -12.75
C ARG A 28 20.87 -5.95 -11.38
N THR A 29 21.46 -6.83 -10.58
CA THR A 29 21.12 -6.97 -9.16
C THR A 29 22.07 -6.15 -8.31
N VAL A 30 21.52 -5.33 -7.42
CA VAL A 30 22.26 -4.64 -6.36
C VAL A 30 21.92 -5.28 -5.03
N HIS A 31 22.93 -5.50 -4.20
CA HIS A 31 22.76 -6.03 -2.84
C HIS A 31 22.87 -4.89 -1.82
N LEU A 32 21.90 -4.80 -0.92
CA LEU A 32 21.90 -3.83 0.18
C LEU A 32 22.16 -4.55 1.50
N THR A 33 23.15 -4.05 2.24
CA THR A 33 23.40 -4.42 3.64
C THR A 33 22.92 -3.33 4.62
N HIS A 34 22.57 -2.16 4.10
CA HIS A 34 21.92 -1.06 4.81
C HIS A 34 20.92 -0.37 3.90
N GLY A 35 19.91 0.26 4.49
CA GLY A 35 18.94 1.08 3.78
C GLY A 35 19.57 2.25 3.01
N VAL A 36 18.87 2.71 1.98
CA VAL A 36 19.26 3.91 1.23
C VAL A 36 18.17 4.97 1.23
N LEU A 37 18.58 6.23 1.24
CA LEU A 37 17.70 7.38 1.07
C LEU A 37 17.53 7.67 -0.42
N ILE A 38 16.29 7.88 -0.85
CA ILE A 38 15.93 8.36 -2.19
C ILE A 38 15.19 9.67 -2.00
N ASN A 39 15.66 10.71 -2.69
CA ASN A 39 14.99 12.00 -2.66
C ASN A 39 14.13 12.16 -3.92
N PRO A 40 12.80 12.31 -3.77
CA PRO A 40 11.90 12.37 -4.90
C PRO A 40 12.07 13.63 -5.77
N LEU A 41 12.74 14.67 -5.27
CA LEU A 41 13.07 15.89 -6.01
C LEU A 41 14.39 15.81 -6.77
N ARG A 42 15.15 14.70 -6.63
CA ARG A 42 16.48 14.58 -7.26
C ARG A 42 16.72 13.28 -8.02
N VAL A 43 16.12 12.17 -7.61
CA VAL A 43 16.59 10.85 -8.05
C VAL A 43 15.51 10.13 -8.84
N THR A 44 15.82 9.77 -10.09
CA THR A 44 15.11 8.72 -10.82
C THR A 44 15.89 7.41 -10.71
N LEU A 45 15.23 6.33 -10.29
CA LEU A 45 15.84 5.00 -10.14
C LEU A 45 15.09 4.00 -11.01
N GLN A 46 15.81 3.26 -11.87
CA GLN A 46 15.12 2.41 -12.83
C GLN A 46 15.85 1.11 -13.20
N ASP A 47 15.04 0.14 -13.64
CA ASP A 47 15.40 -1.09 -14.37
C ASP A 47 16.40 -2.02 -13.66
N GLY A 48 15.94 -2.84 -12.73
CA GLY A 48 16.80 -3.84 -12.11
C GLY A 48 16.22 -4.58 -10.92
N ARG A 49 17.10 -5.24 -10.17
CA ARG A 49 16.76 -5.94 -8.93
C ARG A 49 17.52 -5.33 -7.76
N ILE A 50 16.80 -5.11 -6.66
CA ILE A 50 17.40 -4.71 -5.38
C ILE A 50 17.15 -5.85 -4.40
N ASP A 51 18.22 -6.47 -3.96
CA ASP A 51 18.22 -7.54 -2.97
C ASP A 51 18.63 -6.97 -1.62
N ALA A 52 17.64 -6.76 -0.77
CA ALA A 52 17.75 -6.24 0.58
C ALA A 52 17.59 -7.34 1.64
N SER A 53 17.80 -8.61 1.25
CA SER A 53 17.66 -9.75 2.17
C SER A 53 18.66 -9.72 3.33
N ALA A 54 19.78 -9.01 3.19
CA ALA A 54 20.82 -8.87 4.20
C ALA A 54 20.62 -7.68 5.18
N LEU A 55 19.50 -6.95 5.10
CA LEU A 55 19.25 -5.82 5.99
C LEU A 55 19.06 -6.24 7.46
N PRO A 56 19.55 -5.43 8.42
CA PRO A 56 19.24 -5.60 9.83
C PRO A 56 17.73 -5.48 10.13
N PRO A 57 17.26 -6.11 11.22
CA PRO A 57 15.88 -5.96 11.68
C PRO A 57 15.49 -4.49 11.89
N GLY A 58 14.32 -4.11 11.38
CA GLY A 58 13.75 -2.77 11.54
C GLY A 58 14.23 -1.73 10.53
N GLU A 59 15.28 -1.99 9.75
CA GLU A 59 15.71 -1.07 8.68
C GLU A 59 14.78 -1.14 7.46
N ALA A 60 14.67 -0.02 6.74
CA ALA A 60 13.98 0.07 5.46
C ALA A 60 14.98 -0.09 4.31
N ALA A 61 14.63 -0.80 3.24
CA ALA A 61 15.49 -0.89 2.06
C ALA A 61 15.59 0.44 1.33
N LEU A 62 14.44 1.08 1.08
CA LEU A 62 14.36 2.39 0.45
C LEU A 62 13.57 3.33 1.37
N THR A 63 14.17 4.44 1.78
CA THR A 63 13.45 5.55 2.43
C THR A 63 13.27 6.66 1.41
N ILE A 64 12.02 6.99 1.09
CA ILE A 64 11.66 8.12 0.24
C ILE A 64 11.47 9.33 1.14
N SER A 65 12.31 10.36 0.97
CA SER A 65 12.33 11.53 1.82
C SER A 65 12.91 12.75 1.12
N THR A 66 12.33 13.90 1.40
CA THR A 66 12.77 15.24 1.00
C THR A 66 13.64 15.92 2.06
N ASP A 67 14.00 15.24 3.17
CA ASP A 67 14.70 15.84 4.32
C ASP A 67 16.09 16.40 3.99
N SER A 68 16.66 16.05 2.83
CA SER A 68 17.92 16.65 2.35
C SER A 68 17.73 18.00 1.64
N GLU A 69 16.49 18.40 1.35
CA GLU A 69 16.18 19.68 0.73
C GLU A 69 16.01 20.79 1.78
N THR A 70 16.40 22.00 1.38
CA THR A 70 16.25 23.22 2.19
C THR A 70 15.42 24.29 1.48
N VAL A 71 15.02 24.03 0.24
CA VAL A 71 14.21 24.94 -0.58
C VAL A 71 12.88 24.26 -0.83
N SER A 72 11.81 24.93 -0.44
CA SER A 72 10.44 24.43 -0.55
C SER A 72 10.06 24.27 -2.04
N ASP A 73 9.56 23.10 -2.44
CA ASP A 73 9.16 22.78 -3.82
C ASP A 73 8.00 21.77 -3.87
N TYR A 74 6.91 22.12 -4.57
CA TYR A 74 5.77 21.22 -4.82
C TYR A 74 6.00 20.22 -5.97
N GLY A 75 7.11 20.35 -6.72
CA GLY A 75 7.45 19.55 -7.89
C GLY A 75 7.85 18.09 -7.63
N SER A 76 7.26 17.42 -6.64
CA SER A 76 7.64 16.08 -6.17
C SER A 76 7.39 14.94 -7.18
N PHE A 77 6.66 15.18 -8.27
CA PHE A 77 6.33 14.17 -9.29
C PHE A 77 7.24 14.15 -10.52
N LEU A 78 8.36 14.89 -10.51
CA LEU A 78 9.30 14.91 -11.62
C LEU A 78 10.13 13.63 -11.75
N HIS A 79 10.34 12.92 -10.63
CA HIS A 79 11.14 11.70 -10.59
C HIS A 79 10.32 10.50 -10.09
N TYR A 80 10.82 9.32 -10.42
CA TYR A 80 10.11 8.06 -10.20
C TYR A 80 11.06 6.90 -9.93
N ILE A 81 10.52 5.84 -9.34
CA ILE A 81 11.16 4.52 -9.30
C ILE A 81 10.40 3.60 -10.26
N LYS A 82 11.09 3.01 -11.22
CA LYS A 82 10.45 2.22 -12.29
C LYS A 82 11.15 0.90 -12.59
N GLY A 83 10.39 -0.17 -12.82
CA GLY A 83 10.96 -1.41 -13.34
C GLY A 83 11.89 -2.11 -12.34
N ILE A 84 11.59 -1.98 -11.04
CA ILE A 84 12.41 -2.54 -9.95
C ILE A 84 11.73 -3.77 -9.34
N ARG A 85 12.50 -4.86 -9.22
CA ARG A 85 12.17 -5.98 -8.34
C ARG A 85 12.89 -5.82 -7.00
N LEU A 86 12.15 -5.52 -5.94
CA LEU A 86 12.64 -5.34 -4.58
C LEU A 86 12.34 -6.57 -3.73
N ILE A 87 13.38 -7.17 -3.15
CA ILE A 87 13.27 -8.41 -2.35
C ILE A 87 13.93 -8.20 -1.00
N GLY A 88 13.24 -8.61 0.06
CA GLY A 88 13.65 -8.37 1.44
C GLY A 88 13.82 -9.63 2.28
N ASN A 89 13.81 -9.38 3.59
CA ASN A 89 13.64 -10.39 4.62
C ASN A 89 12.53 -9.96 5.60
N GLU A 90 11.96 -10.93 6.30
CA GLU A 90 10.76 -10.73 7.13
C GLU A 90 10.95 -9.86 8.39
N ASN A 91 12.16 -9.33 8.61
CA ASN A 91 12.51 -8.46 9.73
C ASN A 91 12.78 -7.01 9.28
N ALA A 92 12.93 -6.74 7.98
CA ALA A 92 13.16 -5.41 7.42
C ALA A 92 11.91 -4.85 6.71
N ASP A 93 11.83 -3.54 6.52
CA ASP A 93 10.79 -2.88 5.73
C ASP A 93 11.28 -2.68 4.28
N GLY A 94 10.35 -2.68 3.33
CA GLY A 94 10.64 -2.49 1.91
C GLY A 94 10.85 -1.02 1.59
N ILE A 95 9.76 -0.32 1.28
CA ILE A 95 9.76 1.11 0.95
C ILE A 95 9.06 1.87 2.07
N VAL A 96 9.71 2.92 2.59
CA VAL A 96 9.13 3.80 3.60
C VAL A 96 9.09 5.23 3.05
N PHE A 97 7.90 5.80 2.92
CA PHE A 97 7.69 7.22 2.61
C PHE A 97 7.63 7.98 3.93
N ASN A 98 8.66 8.79 4.22
CA ASN A 98 8.74 9.53 5.47
C ASN A 98 9.72 10.71 5.35
N SER A 99 9.19 11.92 5.43
CA SER A 99 10.00 13.13 5.66
C SER A 99 9.69 13.65 7.06
N VAL A 100 10.72 13.90 7.87
CA VAL A 100 10.54 14.46 9.23
C VAL A 100 10.65 15.98 9.27
N HIS A 101 10.95 16.62 8.15
CA HIS A 101 10.96 18.06 8.02
C HIS A 101 9.55 18.66 8.15
N ASN A 102 9.39 19.77 8.85
CA ASN A 102 8.08 20.42 9.11
C ASN A 102 7.49 21.19 7.91
N ASP A 103 8.02 21.02 6.71
CA ASP A 103 7.58 21.79 5.54
C ASP A 103 6.50 21.01 4.80
N ASN A 104 5.28 21.57 4.79
CA ASN A 104 4.08 20.95 4.23
C ASN A 104 4.02 20.99 2.70
N ILE A 105 5.09 21.40 2.02
CA ILE A 105 5.18 21.34 0.55
C ILE A 105 6.26 20.36 0.09
N LEU A 106 7.17 19.96 1.00
CA LEU A 106 8.20 18.97 0.76
C LEU A 106 7.70 17.57 1.13
N ALA A 107 6.76 17.06 0.35
CA ALA A 107 6.17 15.74 0.59
C ALA A 107 7.17 14.58 0.37
N ALA A 108 7.11 13.57 1.22
CA ALA A 108 7.60 12.22 0.93
C ALA A 108 6.66 11.53 -0.08
N ALA A 109 6.64 12.04 -1.30
CA ALA A 109 5.77 11.59 -2.37
C ALA A 109 6.60 11.29 -3.62
N MET A 110 6.40 10.12 -4.21
CA MET A 110 7.13 9.69 -5.40
C MET A 110 6.30 8.71 -6.21
N THR A 111 6.32 8.85 -7.53
CA THR A 111 5.69 7.85 -8.41
C THR A 111 6.51 6.55 -8.38
N LEU A 112 5.86 5.44 -8.07
CA LEU A 112 6.41 4.10 -8.27
C LEU A 112 5.64 3.42 -9.41
N GLU A 113 6.37 2.80 -10.36
CA GLU A 113 5.78 2.21 -11.57
C GLU A 113 6.40 0.86 -11.92
N ASN A 114 5.59 -0.14 -12.30
CA ASN A 114 6.08 -1.44 -12.80
C ASN A 114 7.05 -2.13 -11.82
N MET A 115 6.62 -2.31 -10.57
CA MET A 115 7.47 -2.85 -9.50
C MET A 115 6.93 -4.16 -8.92
N SER A 116 7.83 -4.95 -8.34
CA SER A 116 7.46 -6.07 -7.46
C SER A 116 8.19 -5.95 -6.13
N ILE A 117 7.46 -6.09 -5.02
CA ILE A 117 7.94 -5.88 -3.65
C ILE A 117 7.55 -7.09 -2.82
N SER A 118 8.55 -7.80 -2.28
CA SER A 118 8.26 -9.07 -1.58
C SER A 118 9.25 -9.45 -0.48
N GLY A 119 8.77 -10.24 0.48
CA GLY A 119 9.58 -10.86 1.51
C GLY A 119 9.87 -9.98 2.73
N PHE A 120 9.20 -8.84 2.89
CA PHE A 120 9.44 -7.87 3.97
C PHE A 120 8.55 -8.06 5.20
N ARG A 121 8.95 -7.44 6.32
CA ARG A 121 8.06 -7.16 7.45
C ARG A 121 6.90 -6.26 7.03
N ARG A 122 7.20 -5.16 6.32
CA ARG A 122 6.22 -4.28 5.69
C ARG A 122 6.67 -3.99 4.26
N GLY A 123 5.84 -4.29 3.26
CA GLY A 123 6.18 -4.05 1.86
C GLY A 123 6.34 -2.56 1.55
N ILE A 124 5.28 -1.79 1.81
CA ILE A 124 5.27 -0.32 1.73
C ILE A 124 4.75 0.25 3.05
N THR A 125 5.41 1.30 3.54
CA THR A 125 4.98 2.09 4.70
C THR A 125 4.80 3.55 4.31
N PHE A 126 3.66 4.13 4.68
CA PHE A 126 3.39 5.55 4.57
C PHE A 126 3.46 6.21 5.96
N ALA A 127 4.20 7.31 6.08
CA ALA A 127 4.41 8.01 7.35
C ALA A 127 4.29 9.54 7.18
N ASN A 128 5.19 10.33 7.78
CA ASN A 128 5.08 11.80 7.81
C ASN A 128 5.20 12.41 6.42
N HIS A 129 4.44 13.48 6.19
CA HIS A 129 4.43 14.27 4.96
C HIS A 129 4.18 13.43 3.70
N CYS A 130 3.33 12.41 3.82
CA CYS A 130 3.03 11.44 2.78
C CYS A 130 1.58 11.63 2.30
N TYR A 131 1.38 12.38 1.21
CA TYR A 131 0.05 12.75 0.69
C TYR A 131 0.07 13.04 -0.81
N GLY A 132 -1.10 12.89 -1.44
CA GLY A 132 -1.41 13.43 -2.77
C GLY A 132 -0.68 12.77 -3.93
N PHE A 133 -0.34 11.48 -3.84
CA PHE A 133 0.40 10.77 -4.89
C PHE A 133 -0.14 9.38 -5.21
N GLY A 134 0.38 8.82 -6.31
CA GLY A 134 -0.07 7.55 -6.86
C GLY A 134 1.03 6.51 -7.03
N LEU A 135 0.63 5.25 -6.89
CA LEU A 135 1.38 4.05 -7.23
C LEU A 135 0.73 3.38 -8.44
N SER A 136 1.51 2.85 -9.38
CA SER A 136 0.94 2.21 -10.57
C SER A 136 1.64 0.92 -11.00
N HIS A 137 0.85 -0.10 -11.39
CA HIS A 137 1.36 -1.40 -11.87
C HIS A 137 2.36 -2.04 -10.88
N ILE A 138 1.96 -2.18 -9.61
CA ILE A 138 2.83 -2.70 -8.54
C ILE A 138 2.27 -4.01 -7.99
N GLN A 139 3.16 -4.97 -7.75
CA GLN A 139 2.83 -6.22 -7.05
C GLN A 139 3.48 -6.24 -5.66
N ILE A 140 2.68 -6.35 -4.61
CA ILE A 140 3.10 -6.35 -3.21
C ILE A 140 2.69 -7.69 -2.59
N PHE A 141 3.65 -8.59 -2.38
CA PHE A 141 3.32 -9.97 -2.03
C PHE A 141 4.32 -10.69 -1.13
N ASN A 142 3.87 -11.75 -0.45
CA ASN A 142 4.68 -12.56 0.46
C ASN A 142 5.38 -11.72 1.56
N ASN A 143 4.75 -10.64 2.03
CA ASN A 143 5.21 -9.85 3.16
C ASN A 143 4.42 -10.25 4.44
N LYS A 144 4.91 -9.87 5.62
CA LYS A 144 4.09 -9.93 6.84
C LYS A 144 2.91 -8.96 6.71
N THR A 145 3.20 -7.69 6.40
CA THR A 145 2.20 -6.71 6.01
C THR A 145 2.51 -6.18 4.60
N GLY A 146 1.53 -6.16 3.70
CA GLY A 146 1.71 -5.59 2.36
C GLY A 146 1.89 -4.08 2.40
N ILE A 147 0.83 -3.37 2.78
CA ILE A 147 0.81 -1.91 2.95
C ILE A 147 0.55 -1.60 4.43
N TYR A 148 1.34 -0.70 4.99
CA TYR A 148 1.21 -0.21 6.37
C TYR A 148 1.16 1.32 6.39
N THR A 149 0.32 1.91 7.23
CA THR A 149 0.33 3.36 7.47
C THR A 149 0.69 3.60 8.93
N MET A 150 1.60 4.52 9.20
CA MET A 150 2.04 4.80 10.57
C MET A 150 1.01 5.66 11.30
N PRO A 151 0.65 5.35 12.57
CA PRO A 151 -0.25 6.17 13.38
C PRO A 151 0.40 7.48 13.82
N ALA A 152 -0.44 8.49 14.09
CA ALA A 152 -0.04 9.77 14.69
C ALA A 152 1.07 10.52 13.94
N VAL A 153 1.01 10.47 12.61
CA VAL A 153 1.95 11.16 11.71
C VAL A 153 1.50 12.57 11.37
N GLN A 154 2.46 13.40 11.00
CA GLN A 154 2.26 14.80 10.64
C GLN A 154 1.92 14.92 9.16
N ASP A 155 0.87 15.70 8.87
CA ASP A 155 0.53 16.21 7.53
C ASP A 155 0.58 15.13 6.46
N ALA A 156 -0.20 14.06 6.64
CA ALA A 156 -0.15 12.89 5.78
C ALA A 156 -1.55 12.26 5.66
N GLY A 157 -1.67 11.36 4.69
CA GLY A 157 -2.88 10.55 4.51
C GLY A 157 -3.93 11.13 3.59
N GLU A 158 -3.74 12.34 3.05
CA GLU A 158 -4.58 12.85 1.98
C GLU A 158 -4.32 12.04 0.71
N ARG A 159 -5.37 11.34 0.25
CA ARG A 159 -5.53 10.76 -1.09
C ARG A 159 -4.30 10.04 -1.66
N ILE A 160 -4.06 8.81 -1.20
CA ILE A 160 -3.08 7.90 -1.82
C ILE A 160 -3.76 7.05 -2.89
N THR A 161 -3.33 7.17 -4.14
CA THR A 161 -3.95 6.46 -5.28
C THR A 161 -3.18 5.20 -5.67
N PHE A 162 -3.89 4.13 -5.98
CA PHE A 162 -3.35 2.85 -6.41
C PHE A 162 -3.99 2.45 -7.75
N VAL A 163 -3.20 2.46 -8.83
CA VAL A 163 -3.67 2.11 -10.19
C VAL A 163 -3.07 0.78 -10.62
N ASP A 164 -3.90 -0.23 -10.87
CA ASP A 164 -3.46 -1.59 -11.24
C ASP A 164 -2.44 -2.16 -10.24
N VAL A 165 -2.69 -1.94 -8.94
CA VAL A 165 -1.85 -2.44 -7.84
C VAL A 165 -2.43 -3.71 -7.24
N GLY A 166 -1.59 -4.73 -7.15
CA GLY A 166 -1.88 -5.99 -6.50
C GLY A 166 -1.27 -6.10 -5.11
N VAL A 167 -2.09 -6.44 -4.11
CA VAL A 167 -1.66 -6.78 -2.75
C VAL A 167 -2.09 -8.21 -2.47
N PHE A 168 -1.18 -9.18 -2.52
CA PHE A 168 -1.58 -10.59 -2.46
C PHE A 168 -0.60 -11.50 -1.72
N ASN A 169 -1.09 -12.63 -1.20
CA ASN A 169 -0.28 -13.61 -0.45
C ASN A 169 0.51 -13.02 0.73
N ASN A 170 0.09 -11.89 1.30
CA ASN A 170 0.68 -11.34 2.52
C ASN A 170 0.01 -11.97 3.76
N GLN A 171 0.67 -11.97 4.92
CA GLN A 171 -0.01 -12.40 6.16
C GLN A 171 -1.15 -11.43 6.49
N LEU A 172 -0.92 -10.14 6.30
CA LEU A 172 -1.90 -9.05 6.31
C LEU A 172 -1.72 -8.21 5.03
N GLY A 173 -2.78 -8.01 4.26
CA GLY A 173 -2.72 -7.22 3.02
C GLY A 173 -2.47 -5.74 3.32
N ILE A 174 -3.42 -5.09 3.97
CA ILE A 174 -3.38 -3.66 4.30
C ILE A 174 -3.59 -3.47 5.80
N ASP A 175 -2.78 -2.61 6.42
CA ASP A 175 -2.89 -2.22 7.82
C ASP A 175 -2.83 -0.70 7.95
N ASP A 176 -4.01 -0.09 7.92
CA ASP A 176 -4.21 1.35 8.04
C ASP A 176 -4.34 1.76 9.51
N GLU A 177 -3.23 1.85 10.24
CA GLU A 177 -3.21 2.42 11.61
C GLU A 177 -3.22 3.95 11.63
N GLY A 178 -2.97 4.59 10.49
CA GLY A 178 -2.75 6.03 10.34
C GLY A 178 -3.99 6.80 9.91
N GLY A 179 -5.02 6.13 9.41
CA GLY A 179 -6.21 6.78 8.86
C GLY A 179 -5.93 7.44 7.52
N PHE A 180 -5.22 6.75 6.62
CA PHE A 180 -4.88 7.26 5.29
C PHE A 180 -6.03 7.01 4.31
N GLU A 181 -6.42 8.06 3.58
CA GLU A 181 -7.39 7.96 2.50
C GLU A 181 -6.77 7.23 1.30
N MET A 182 -7.47 6.23 0.76
CA MET A 182 -6.96 5.38 -0.32
C MET A 182 -7.95 5.27 -1.48
N ASP A 183 -7.50 5.58 -2.68
CA ASP A 183 -8.26 5.43 -3.92
C ASP A 183 -7.67 4.28 -4.74
N TRP A 184 -8.46 3.25 -5.05
CA TRP A 184 -8.01 2.12 -5.88
C TRP A 184 -8.73 2.12 -7.21
N VAL A 185 -7.96 1.93 -8.28
CA VAL A 185 -8.42 1.84 -9.67
C VAL A 185 -7.82 0.57 -10.28
N GLY A 186 -8.65 -0.43 -10.58
CA GLY A 186 -8.17 -1.73 -11.10
C GLY A 186 -7.32 -2.52 -10.09
N GLY A 187 -7.49 -2.29 -8.79
CA GLY A 187 -6.70 -2.95 -7.75
C GLY A 187 -7.05 -4.42 -7.56
N HIS A 188 -6.18 -5.20 -6.92
CA HIS A 188 -6.56 -6.53 -6.46
C HIS A 188 -5.97 -6.92 -5.10
N TRP A 189 -6.80 -7.47 -4.21
CA TRP A 189 -6.43 -7.87 -2.84
C TRP A 189 -6.65 -9.37 -2.63
N ASP A 190 -5.71 -10.18 -3.11
CA ASP A 190 -5.95 -11.61 -3.28
C ASP A 190 -5.16 -12.49 -2.30
N TYR A 191 -5.79 -13.53 -1.75
CA TYR A 191 -5.14 -14.58 -0.96
C TYR A 191 -4.27 -14.11 0.22
N ASN A 192 -4.53 -12.91 0.74
CA ASN A 192 -3.91 -12.47 1.98
C ASN A 192 -4.50 -13.29 3.16
N GLY A 193 -3.68 -13.58 4.17
CA GLY A 193 -4.15 -14.27 5.39
C GLY A 193 -5.26 -13.49 6.09
N ARG A 194 -5.10 -12.16 6.13
CA ARG A 194 -6.16 -11.19 6.39
C ARG A 194 -6.10 -10.10 5.32
N THR A 195 -7.23 -9.75 4.71
CA THR A 195 -7.29 -8.81 3.58
C THR A 195 -6.90 -7.39 4.00
N ALA A 196 -7.61 -6.81 4.97
CA ALA A 196 -7.37 -5.42 5.34
C ALA A 196 -7.82 -5.07 6.76
N ILE A 197 -7.15 -4.08 7.34
CA ILE A 197 -7.60 -3.29 8.48
C ILE A 197 -7.61 -1.85 7.99
N LEU A 198 -8.76 -1.19 8.02
CA LEU A 198 -9.00 0.13 7.45
C LEU A 198 -9.47 1.09 8.54
N SER A 199 -8.93 2.30 8.55
CA SER A 199 -9.23 3.33 9.56
C SER A 199 -9.72 4.64 8.95
N ALA A 200 -9.65 4.81 7.64
CA ALA A 200 -10.14 5.98 6.90
C ALA A 200 -11.03 5.61 5.71
N LEU A 201 -11.26 6.58 4.82
CA LEU A 201 -11.98 6.43 3.57
C LEU A 201 -11.16 5.60 2.58
N VAL A 202 -11.79 4.56 2.04
CA VAL A 202 -11.25 3.76 0.95
C VAL A 202 -12.28 3.65 -0.17
N GLU A 203 -11.95 4.20 -1.33
CA GLU A 203 -12.68 3.95 -2.57
C GLU A 203 -12.00 2.80 -3.32
N PHE A 204 -12.74 1.74 -3.60
CA PHE A 204 -12.19 0.50 -4.15
C PHE A 204 -12.85 0.08 -5.46
N ASP A 205 -12.12 0.26 -6.56
CA ASP A 205 -12.39 -0.38 -7.85
C ASP A 205 -11.39 -1.53 -8.08
N GLY A 206 -11.88 -2.78 -8.11
CA GLY A 206 -10.98 -3.92 -8.20
C GLY A 206 -11.53 -5.29 -7.85
N HIS A 207 -10.62 -6.22 -7.62
CA HIS A 207 -10.91 -7.63 -7.31
C HIS A 207 -10.43 -8.00 -5.90
N ILE A 208 -11.24 -8.73 -5.14
CA ILE A 208 -10.82 -9.30 -3.86
C ILE A 208 -11.08 -10.81 -3.91
N GLU A 209 -10.02 -11.60 -3.93
CA GLU A 209 -10.09 -13.06 -3.85
C GLU A 209 -9.58 -13.57 -2.52
N ILE A 210 -10.33 -14.44 -1.86
CA ILE A 210 -9.85 -15.07 -0.63
C ILE A 210 -10.11 -16.58 -0.62
N GLY A 211 -9.34 -17.29 0.20
CA GLY A 211 -9.69 -18.63 0.61
C GLY A 211 -10.80 -18.63 1.69
N PRO A 212 -11.29 -19.82 2.06
CA PRO A 212 -12.24 -19.97 3.17
C PRO A 212 -11.66 -19.42 4.48
N SER A 213 -12.44 -18.63 5.22
CA SER A 213 -12.06 -18.10 6.53
C SER A 213 -13.20 -18.25 7.52
N THR A 214 -12.89 -18.58 8.77
CA THR A 214 -13.85 -18.59 9.90
C THR A 214 -13.88 -17.26 10.67
N GLN A 215 -13.11 -16.27 10.24
CA GLN A 215 -13.00 -14.95 10.87
C GLN A 215 -13.22 -13.85 9.83
N PRO A 216 -13.72 -12.67 10.23
CA PRO A 216 -13.77 -11.51 9.35
C PRO A 216 -12.39 -11.19 8.77
N VAL A 217 -12.33 -11.04 7.44
CA VAL A 217 -11.09 -10.80 6.69
C VAL A 217 -10.78 -9.31 6.51
N ILE A 218 -11.79 -8.46 6.68
CA ILE A 218 -11.67 -7.00 6.67
C ILE A 218 -12.11 -6.48 8.05
N GLU A 219 -11.41 -5.48 8.58
CA GLU A 219 -11.85 -4.72 9.76
C GLU A 219 -11.90 -3.23 9.45
N LEU A 220 -12.98 -2.58 9.90
CA LEU A 220 -13.17 -1.14 9.86
C LEU A 220 -12.99 -0.59 11.28
N ARG A 221 -12.15 0.43 11.41
CA ARG A 221 -11.86 1.13 12.67
C ARG A 221 -12.27 2.59 12.59
N ALA A 222 -12.75 3.13 13.69
CA ALA A 222 -12.77 4.57 13.90
C ALA A 222 -11.63 4.94 14.85
N LEU A 223 -10.68 5.74 14.37
CA LEU A 223 -9.60 6.27 15.20
C LEU A 223 -10.06 7.53 15.96
N PRO A 224 -9.50 7.80 17.15
CA PRO A 224 -9.82 9.03 17.88
C PRO A 224 -9.54 10.28 17.04
N ASN A 225 -10.50 11.21 17.02
CA ASN A 225 -10.42 12.49 16.30
C ASN A 225 -10.26 12.39 14.77
N MET A 226 -10.52 11.22 14.18
CA MET A 226 -10.51 11.02 12.73
C MET A 226 -11.92 10.67 12.22
N VAL A 227 -12.10 10.82 10.91
CA VAL A 227 -13.30 10.31 10.24
C VAL A 227 -13.32 8.78 10.43
N ALA A 228 -14.51 8.23 10.70
CA ALA A 228 -14.67 6.78 10.81
C ALA A 228 -14.37 6.09 9.47
N SER A 229 -13.86 4.86 9.52
CA SER A 229 -13.52 4.13 8.30
C SER A 229 -14.74 3.87 7.42
N GLN A 230 -14.56 4.10 6.12
CA GLN A 230 -15.58 3.88 5.11
C GLN A 230 -14.96 3.11 3.95
N LEU A 231 -15.55 1.99 3.58
CA LEU A 231 -15.12 1.20 2.42
C LEU A 231 -16.21 1.23 1.35
N TYR A 232 -15.96 1.96 0.26
CA TYR A 232 -16.87 2.07 -0.88
C TYR A 232 -16.33 1.26 -2.04
N MET A 233 -16.93 0.10 -2.31
CA MET A 233 -16.61 -0.66 -3.49
C MET A 233 -17.47 -0.19 -4.67
N THR A 234 -16.83 0.05 -5.82
CA THR A 234 -17.53 0.48 -7.04
C THR A 234 -18.44 -0.63 -7.58
N PRO A 235 -19.38 -0.31 -8.50
CA PRO A 235 -20.15 -1.32 -9.19
C PRO A 235 -19.32 -2.30 -10.04
N GLY A 236 -18.13 -1.89 -10.48
CA GLY A 236 -17.21 -2.70 -11.28
C GLY A 236 -16.44 -3.73 -10.45
N SER A 237 -16.34 -3.52 -9.14
CA SER A 237 -15.60 -4.40 -8.24
C SER A 237 -16.21 -5.80 -8.13
N PHE A 238 -15.35 -6.77 -7.79
CA PHE A 238 -15.72 -8.17 -7.63
C PHE A 238 -15.12 -8.75 -6.35
N VAL A 239 -15.92 -9.46 -5.55
CA VAL A 239 -15.46 -10.18 -4.36
C VAL A 239 -15.72 -11.67 -4.50
N MET A 240 -14.67 -12.48 -4.37
CA MET A 240 -14.70 -13.93 -4.55
C MET A 240 -14.15 -14.68 -3.33
N VAL A 241 -14.85 -15.73 -2.92
CA VAL A 241 -14.30 -16.79 -2.05
C VAL A 241 -14.12 -18.06 -2.84
N ASN A 242 -12.89 -18.54 -2.92
CA ASN A 242 -12.60 -19.82 -3.52
C ASN A 242 -12.79 -20.99 -2.56
N GLY A 243 -13.11 -22.15 -3.13
CA GLY A 243 -13.02 -23.44 -2.43
C GLY A 243 -14.29 -23.95 -1.76
N TYR A 244 -15.46 -23.36 -2.02
CA TYR A 244 -16.71 -23.91 -1.51
C TYR A 244 -17.73 -24.08 -2.63
N ASN A 245 -18.25 -25.30 -2.78
CA ASN A 245 -19.38 -25.68 -3.64
C ASN A 245 -20.69 -24.95 -3.25
N GLY A 246 -20.67 -23.62 -3.20
CA GLY A 246 -21.79 -22.77 -2.82
C GLY A 246 -22.17 -22.78 -1.33
N LYS A 247 -21.29 -23.17 -0.39
CA LYS A 247 -21.62 -23.13 1.06
C LYS A 247 -20.80 -22.06 1.81
N PRO A 248 -21.40 -21.39 2.82
CA PRO A 248 -20.75 -20.31 3.57
C PRO A 248 -19.58 -20.81 4.43
N THR A 249 -18.58 -19.95 4.61
CA THR A 249 -17.36 -20.25 5.40
C THR A 249 -17.27 -19.45 6.71
N SER A 250 -17.94 -18.30 6.78
CA SER A 250 -18.12 -17.45 7.96
C SER A 250 -19.47 -16.74 7.92
N ASP A 251 -20.04 -16.48 9.10
CA ASP A 251 -21.26 -15.66 9.29
C ASP A 251 -21.00 -14.15 9.18
N ALA A 252 -19.72 -13.73 9.08
CA ALA A 252 -19.28 -12.33 8.99
C ALA A 252 -17.99 -12.15 8.16
N TRP A 253 -17.98 -11.15 7.28
CA TRP A 253 -16.83 -10.80 6.43
C TRP A 253 -16.02 -9.63 6.96
N ILE A 254 -16.74 -8.67 7.51
CA ILE A 254 -16.24 -7.39 7.96
C ILE A 254 -16.47 -7.31 9.46
N LEU A 255 -15.45 -6.92 10.20
CA LEU A 255 -15.59 -6.51 11.58
C LEU A 255 -15.68 -4.98 11.62
N SER A 256 -16.61 -4.43 12.39
CA SER A 256 -16.63 -3.00 12.71
C SER A 256 -16.50 -2.81 14.22
N ASN A 257 -15.72 -1.81 14.64
CA ASN A 257 -15.62 -1.39 16.03
C ASN A 257 -16.46 -0.16 16.39
N SER A 258 -17.14 0.47 15.41
CA SER A 258 -17.80 1.77 15.60
C SER A 258 -19.12 1.88 14.81
N PRO A 259 -20.17 2.51 15.38
CA PRO A 259 -21.44 2.74 14.67
C PRO A 259 -21.34 3.74 13.52
N TYR A 260 -20.21 4.44 13.41
CA TYR A 260 -19.94 5.40 12.34
C TYR A 260 -19.21 4.78 11.16
N ASN A 261 -18.69 3.56 11.28
CA ASN A 261 -18.07 2.88 10.15
C ASN A 261 -19.12 2.46 9.12
N VAL A 262 -18.75 2.52 7.85
CA VAL A 262 -19.63 2.22 6.72
C VAL A 262 -18.95 1.28 5.74
N VAL A 263 -19.71 0.34 5.20
CA VAL A 263 -19.32 -0.37 3.97
C VAL A 263 -20.42 -0.27 2.93
N GLN A 264 -20.02 -0.05 1.68
CA GLN A 264 -20.81 -0.35 0.50
C GLN A 264 -20.13 -1.49 -0.26
N PHE A 265 -20.78 -2.66 -0.27
CA PHE A 265 -20.29 -3.86 -0.96
C PHE A 265 -20.67 -3.81 -2.46
N PRO A 266 -19.92 -4.44 -3.37
CA PRO A 266 -20.19 -4.37 -4.80
C PRO A 266 -21.32 -5.32 -5.18
N PHE A 267 -21.81 -5.19 -6.42
CA PHE A 267 -22.86 -6.08 -6.96
C PHE A 267 -22.34 -7.47 -7.26
N ASN A 268 -21.09 -7.56 -7.72
CA ASN A 268 -20.55 -8.81 -8.21
C ASN A 268 -19.85 -9.53 -7.06
N THR A 269 -20.47 -10.60 -6.60
CA THR A 269 -19.92 -11.45 -5.55
C THR A 269 -20.06 -12.91 -5.92
N TRP A 270 -19.07 -13.72 -5.54
CA TRP A 270 -19.11 -15.17 -5.68
C TRP A 270 -18.67 -15.84 -4.38
N GLY A 271 -19.49 -16.77 -3.87
CA GLY A 271 -19.22 -17.43 -2.58
C GLY A 271 -19.40 -16.53 -1.35
N VAL A 272 -19.88 -15.29 -1.52
CA VAL A 272 -20.24 -14.36 -0.44
C VAL A 272 -21.70 -14.57 -0.04
N THR A 273 -21.99 -14.69 1.25
CA THR A 273 -23.37 -14.88 1.75
C THR A 273 -23.75 -13.87 2.84
N GLY A 274 -25.03 -13.50 2.89
CA GLY A 274 -25.67 -12.75 3.98
C GLY A 274 -25.55 -11.23 3.88
N ARG A 275 -26.64 -10.49 3.61
CA ARG A 275 -26.60 -9.01 3.75
C ARG A 275 -26.49 -8.56 5.21
N GLU A 276 -27.07 -9.34 6.12
CA GLU A 276 -27.01 -9.16 7.58
C GLU A 276 -25.81 -9.88 8.22
N GLY A 277 -25.14 -10.75 7.46
CA GLY A 277 -23.92 -11.50 7.84
C GLY A 277 -22.66 -11.03 7.10
N VAL A 278 -22.66 -9.86 6.47
CA VAL A 278 -21.42 -9.29 5.90
C VAL A 278 -20.65 -8.53 6.97
N MET A 279 -21.32 -7.93 7.95
CA MET A 279 -20.67 -7.14 8.98
C MET A 279 -21.05 -7.62 10.39
N LYS A 280 -20.04 -7.81 11.23
CA LYS A 280 -20.17 -8.01 12.68
C LYS A 280 -19.76 -6.72 13.39
N GLY A 281 -20.61 -6.24 14.30
CA GLY A 281 -20.35 -5.03 15.09
C GLY A 281 -21.33 -3.90 14.78
N PRO A 282 -21.14 -2.70 15.37
CA PRO A 282 -22.14 -1.64 15.36
C PRO A 282 -22.24 -0.84 14.05
N GLY A 283 -21.36 -1.08 13.08
CA GLY A 283 -21.31 -0.34 11.81
C GLY A 283 -22.49 -0.59 10.89
N LYS A 284 -22.50 0.11 9.74
CA LYS A 284 -23.60 0.05 8.78
C LYS A 284 -23.16 -0.54 7.44
N VAL A 285 -24.00 -1.41 6.89
CA VAL A 285 -23.93 -1.85 5.49
C VAL A 285 -24.90 -1.01 4.68
N GLN A 286 -24.40 -0.24 3.72
CA GLN A 286 -25.25 0.46 2.76
C GLN A 286 -25.59 -0.48 1.60
N ALA A 287 -26.85 -0.42 1.15
CA ALA A 287 -27.27 -1.15 -0.03
C ALA A 287 -26.48 -0.63 -1.25
N PRO A 288 -26.08 -1.52 -2.18
CA PRO A 288 -25.45 -1.06 -3.39
C PRO A 288 -26.48 -0.28 -4.23
N VAL A 289 -26.04 0.76 -4.95
CA VAL A 289 -26.87 1.81 -5.59
C VAL A 289 -27.97 1.25 -6.53
N SER A 290 -27.88 -0.01 -6.97
CA SER A 290 -28.80 -0.67 -7.89
C SER A 290 -29.14 -2.11 -7.50
N GLY A 291 -29.59 -2.36 -6.28
CA GLY A 291 -30.18 -3.65 -5.86
C GLY A 291 -29.24 -4.87 -5.86
N PRO A 292 -29.60 -5.97 -5.18
CA PRO A 292 -28.80 -7.20 -5.18
C PRO A 292 -28.73 -7.87 -6.56
N PHE A 293 -27.56 -8.34 -6.97
CA PHE A 293 -27.49 -9.39 -7.99
C PHE A 293 -27.61 -10.76 -7.30
N THR A 294 -28.50 -11.62 -7.78
CA THR A 294 -28.64 -13.00 -7.29
C THR A 294 -28.24 -13.92 -8.45
N PRO A 295 -26.98 -14.39 -8.52
CA PRO A 295 -26.59 -15.36 -9.54
C PRO A 295 -27.31 -16.68 -9.28
N HIS A 296 -27.96 -17.21 -10.33
CA HIS A 296 -28.53 -18.56 -10.37
C HIS A 296 -27.45 -19.63 -10.42
#